data_AF-A0A959TNF5-F1
#
_entry.id   AF-A0A959TNF5-F1
#
_cell.length_a   1.000
_cell.length_b   1.000
_cell.length_c   1.000
_cell.angle_alpha   90.00
_cell.angle_beta   90.00
_cell.angle_gamma   90.00
#
_symmetry.space_group_name_H-M   'P 1'
#
loop_
_entity.id
_entity.type
_entity.pdbx_description
1 polymer ?
#
loop_
_entity_poly.entity_id
_entity_poly.type
_entity_poly.pdbx_seq_one_letter_code
_entity_poly.pdbx_strand_id
1 'polypeptide(L)'
;LGGFTVRSFSNPLVEALRSSTADDRVLVVVQLFGGNDGLNTVIPLDQYSLLSQFRNNVLIPDTQVLPLSGLPATGLHPAMTGIKDLWDDGKLSIVQGVGYPNPNFSHFRSTDIWETGADSNMVLDSGWLGRYLNMEYPNYPVGYPNTDVPDPLAIRIGGPVNLGLQHMGVNMGVAINNTDDPLNLVGSIYQDPVTADC
;
A
#
# COMPACT_ATOMS: atom_id res chain seq x y z
N LEU A 1 14.83 -6.61 4.79
CA LEU A 1 15.53 -6.55 3.48
C LEU A 1 16.88 -7.25 3.64
N GLY A 2 17.19 -8.25 2.82
CA GLY A 2 18.46 -8.99 2.91
C GLY A 2 18.72 -9.69 4.26
N GLY A 3 17.68 -10.19 4.94
CA GLY A 3 17.80 -10.82 6.27
C GLY A 3 17.83 -9.84 7.45
N PHE A 4 17.77 -8.53 7.20
CA PHE A 4 17.72 -7.51 8.26
C PHE A 4 16.30 -7.00 8.52
N THR A 5 15.96 -6.90 9.80
CA THR A 5 14.76 -6.22 10.30
C THR A 5 14.86 -4.72 10.05
N VAL A 6 13.91 -4.15 9.33
CA VAL A 6 13.82 -2.71 9.10
C VAL A 6 12.76 -2.14 10.04
N ARG A 7 13.15 -1.20 10.91
CA ARG A 7 12.23 -0.38 11.70
C ARG A 7 12.12 0.99 11.03
N SER A 8 10.89 1.45 10.74
CA SER A 8 10.68 2.59 9.84
C SER A 8 11.14 3.94 10.39
N PHE A 9 11.37 4.08 11.70
CA PHE A 9 11.64 5.38 12.33
C PHE A 9 13.07 5.57 12.87
N SER A 10 14.02 4.70 12.53
CA SER A 10 15.42 4.86 12.98
C SER A 10 16.47 4.19 12.10
N ASN A 11 16.11 3.79 10.88
CA ASN A 11 17.08 3.16 9.98
C ASN A 11 17.78 4.21 9.10
N PRO A 12 19.12 4.30 9.11
CA PRO A 12 19.86 5.23 8.25
C PRO A 12 19.61 5.03 6.75
N LEU A 13 19.15 3.84 6.30
CA LEU A 13 18.67 3.63 4.93
C LEU A 13 17.38 4.39 4.62
N VAL A 14 16.45 4.46 5.58
CA VAL A 14 15.20 5.23 5.42
C VAL A 14 15.51 6.72 5.46
N GLU A 15 16.45 7.15 6.32
CA GLU A 15 16.90 8.54 6.37
C GLU A 15 17.60 8.99 5.06
N ALA A 16 18.41 8.12 4.46
CA ALA A 16 19.02 8.37 3.15
C ALA A 16 18.01 8.40 1.98
N LEU A 17 16.85 7.76 2.13
CA LEU A 17 15.74 7.89 1.17
C LEU A 17 15.01 9.24 1.35
N ARG A 18 14.92 9.74 2.59
CA ARG A 18 14.30 11.05 2.91
C ARG A 18 15.12 12.25 2.43
N SER A 19 16.44 12.12 2.29
CA SER A 19 17.30 13.21 1.79
C SER A 19 17.18 13.46 0.29
N SER A 20 16.47 12.59 -0.45
CA SER A 20 16.06 12.85 -1.84
C SER A 20 14.69 13.51 -1.85
N THR A 21 14.63 14.79 -1.48
CA THR A 21 13.46 15.65 -1.71
C THR A 21 13.30 15.85 -3.21
N ALA A 22 12.67 14.87 -3.85
CA ALA A 22 12.12 15.04 -5.18
C ALA A 22 10.72 15.61 -4.96
N ASP A 23 10.59 16.91 -5.21
CA ASP A 23 9.43 17.73 -4.82
C ASP A 23 8.12 17.42 -5.58
N ASP A 24 8.10 16.35 -6.39
CA ASP A 24 6.96 15.97 -7.24
C ASP A 24 6.74 14.45 -7.30
N ARG A 25 7.07 13.72 -6.22
CA ARG A 25 6.81 12.27 -6.13
C ARG A 25 5.45 12.00 -5.49
N VAL A 26 4.63 11.21 -6.19
CA VAL A 26 3.37 10.69 -5.66
C VAL A 26 3.59 9.29 -5.09
N LEU A 27 3.14 9.07 -3.85
CA LEU A 27 3.03 7.72 -3.28
C LEU A 27 1.71 7.10 -3.71
N VAL A 28 1.78 5.99 -4.46
CA VAL A 28 0.60 5.19 -4.81
C VAL A 28 0.59 3.92 -3.96
N VAL A 29 -0.48 3.75 -3.17
CA VAL A 29 -0.70 2.54 -2.35
C VAL A 29 -1.83 1.73 -2.96
N VAL A 30 -1.52 0.52 -3.42
CA VAL A 30 -2.49 -0.42 -3.99
C VAL A 30 -2.81 -1.51 -2.97
N GLN A 31 -4.05 -1.53 -2.48
CA GLN A 31 -4.54 -2.58 -1.60
C GLN A 31 -5.25 -3.66 -2.43
N LEU A 32 -4.78 -4.90 -2.35
CA LEU A 32 -5.42 -6.05 -2.99
C LEU A 32 -6.54 -6.60 -2.09
N PHE A 33 -7.75 -6.05 -2.24
CA PHE A 33 -8.93 -6.52 -1.52
C PHE A 33 -9.39 -7.90 -2.01
N GLY A 34 -10.00 -8.72 -1.14
CA GLY A 34 -10.55 -10.03 -1.51
C GLY A 34 -9.65 -11.24 -1.23
N GLY A 35 -8.45 -11.03 -0.68
CA GLY A 35 -7.57 -12.11 -0.20
C GLY A 35 -6.59 -12.61 -1.25
N ASN A 36 -5.50 -11.87 -1.43
CA ASN A 36 -4.43 -12.28 -2.33
C ASN A 36 -3.73 -13.57 -1.85
N ASP A 37 -3.62 -14.58 -2.73
CA ASP A 37 -2.82 -15.76 -2.46
C ASP A 37 -1.33 -15.47 -2.68
N GLY A 38 -0.68 -15.02 -1.61
CA GLY A 38 0.74 -14.63 -1.66
C GLY A 38 1.66 -15.74 -2.17
N LEU A 39 1.34 -17.01 -1.91
CA LEU A 39 2.15 -18.16 -2.33
C LEU A 39 2.01 -18.50 -3.82
N ASN A 40 1.01 -17.96 -4.50
CA ASN A 40 0.87 -17.99 -5.96
C ASN A 40 1.24 -16.65 -6.61
N THR A 41 1.34 -15.57 -5.83
CA THR A 41 1.83 -14.26 -6.31
C THR A 41 3.35 -14.24 -6.40
N VAL A 42 4.02 -14.58 -5.29
CA VAL A 42 5.47 -14.69 -5.15
C VAL A 42 5.75 -16.12 -4.68
N ILE A 43 6.14 -16.96 -5.62
CA ILE A 43 6.17 -18.41 -5.46
C ILE A 43 7.56 -18.84 -4.95
N PRO A 44 7.69 -19.46 -3.77
CA PRO A 44 8.95 -20.01 -3.29
C PRO A 44 9.23 -21.35 -3.97
N LEU A 45 10.05 -21.32 -5.03
CA LEU A 45 10.37 -22.48 -5.86
C LEU A 45 11.22 -23.51 -5.10
N ASP A 46 12.02 -23.08 -4.14
CA ASP A 46 12.76 -23.95 -3.23
C ASP A 46 11.86 -24.80 -2.32
N GLN A 47 10.62 -24.37 -2.09
CA GLN A 47 9.61 -25.08 -1.32
C GLN A 47 8.52 -25.71 -2.19
N TYR A 48 8.67 -25.70 -3.51
CA TYR A 48 7.63 -26.14 -4.45
C TYR A 48 7.15 -27.57 -4.19
N SER A 49 8.07 -28.51 -3.92
CA SER A 49 7.73 -29.90 -3.59
C SER A 49 6.91 -30.05 -2.31
N LEU A 50 7.08 -29.16 -1.34
CA LEU A 50 6.26 -29.12 -0.13
C LEU A 50 4.90 -28.51 -0.45
N LEU A 51 4.88 -27.38 -1.16
CA LEU A 51 3.66 -26.72 -1.58
C LEU A 51 2.77 -27.64 -2.42
N SER A 52 3.34 -28.45 -3.31
CA SER A 52 2.57 -29.34 -4.18
C SER A 52 1.84 -30.44 -3.40
N GLN A 53 2.39 -30.89 -2.27
CA GLN A 53 1.72 -31.85 -1.39
C GLN A 53 0.51 -31.26 -0.67
N PHE A 54 0.59 -29.99 -0.25
CA PHE A 54 -0.46 -29.35 0.55
C PHE A 54 -1.42 -28.47 -0.25
N ARG A 55 -1.06 -28.11 -1.49
CA ARG A 55 -1.78 -27.13 -2.32
C ARG A 55 -1.98 -27.61 -3.77
N ASN A 56 -1.92 -28.91 -4.04
CA ASN A 56 -2.06 -29.48 -5.39
C ASN A 56 -3.24 -28.92 -6.21
N ASN A 57 -4.35 -28.55 -5.56
CA ASN A 57 -5.56 -28.07 -6.24
C ASN A 57 -5.48 -26.60 -6.71
N VAL A 58 -4.51 -25.83 -6.21
CA VAL A 58 -4.41 -24.38 -6.47
C VAL A 58 -3.00 -23.92 -6.83
N LEU A 59 -1.97 -24.74 -6.62
CA LEU A 59 -0.59 -24.37 -6.90
C LEU A 59 -0.35 -24.27 -8.41
N ILE A 60 0.25 -23.16 -8.82
CA ILE A 60 0.63 -22.92 -10.21
C ILE A 60 1.73 -23.88 -10.62
N PRO A 61 1.64 -24.55 -11.79
CA PRO A 61 2.71 -25.40 -12.29
C PRO A 61 4.04 -24.65 -12.39
N ASP A 62 5.12 -25.23 -11.86
CA ASP A 62 6.49 -24.69 -11.90
C ASP A 62 6.92 -24.25 -13.30
N THR A 63 6.56 -25.02 -14.33
CA THR A 63 6.79 -24.71 -15.75
C THR A 63 6.14 -23.43 -16.26
N GLN A 64 5.13 -22.89 -15.56
CA GLN A 64 4.45 -21.64 -15.89
C GLN A 64 4.92 -20.45 -15.05
N VAL A 65 5.74 -20.69 -14.01
CA VAL A 65 6.21 -19.64 -13.12
C VAL A 65 7.18 -18.73 -13.86
N LEU A 66 7.04 -17.41 -13.65
CA LEU A 66 8.00 -16.44 -14.18
C LEU A 66 9.22 -16.38 -13.24
N PRO A 67 10.41 -16.82 -13.65
CA PRO A 67 11.59 -16.80 -12.78
C PRO A 67 12.08 -15.36 -12.54
N LEU A 68 12.56 -15.07 -11.34
CA LEU A 68 13.19 -13.78 -11.01
C LEU A 68 14.70 -13.83 -11.22
N SER A 69 15.24 -12.94 -12.05
CA SER A 69 16.68 -12.85 -12.28
C SER A 69 17.43 -12.53 -10.98
N GLY A 70 18.50 -13.27 -10.69
CA GLY A 70 19.27 -13.11 -9.45
C GLY A 70 18.62 -13.71 -8.20
N LEU A 71 17.41 -14.28 -8.30
CA LEU A 71 16.73 -14.96 -7.19
C LEU A 71 16.10 -16.30 -7.67
N PRO A 72 16.92 -17.31 -8.00
CA PRO A 72 16.45 -18.54 -8.66
C PRO A 72 15.51 -19.41 -7.81
N ALA A 73 15.48 -19.20 -6.49
CA ALA A 73 14.57 -19.86 -5.56
C ALA A 73 13.17 -19.22 -5.51
N THR A 74 12.90 -18.19 -6.31
CA THR A 74 11.63 -17.46 -6.28
C THR A 74 11.17 -17.12 -7.70
N GLY A 75 9.86 -17.17 -7.91
CA GLY A 75 9.24 -16.70 -9.13
C GLY A 75 7.95 -15.93 -8.89
N LEU A 76 7.40 -15.38 -9.96
CA LEU A 76 6.12 -14.66 -9.95
C LEU A 76 5.04 -15.46 -10.68
N HIS A 77 3.80 -15.12 -10.38
CA HIS A 77 2.63 -15.59 -11.12
C HIS A 77 2.79 -15.33 -12.64
N PRO A 78 2.35 -16.25 -13.54
CA PRO A 78 2.45 -16.11 -15.01
C PRO A 78 1.87 -14.81 -15.57
N ALA A 79 0.78 -14.33 -14.97
CA ALA A 79 0.12 -13.08 -15.36
C ALA A 79 0.86 -11.80 -14.94
N MET A 80 1.90 -11.89 -14.10
CA MET A 80 2.61 -10.72 -13.55
C MET A 80 3.79 -10.28 -14.42
N THR A 81 3.66 -10.37 -15.74
CA THR A 81 4.74 -10.03 -16.69
C THR A 81 5.23 -8.59 -16.49
N GLY A 82 4.33 -7.62 -16.36
CA GLY A 82 4.72 -6.22 -16.12
C GLY A 82 5.45 -6.00 -14.78
N ILE A 83 5.12 -6.78 -13.74
CA ILE A 83 5.84 -6.72 -12.46
C ILE A 83 7.22 -7.38 -12.60
N LYS A 84 7.32 -8.44 -13.39
CA LYS A 84 8.62 -9.03 -13.74
C LYS A 84 9.48 -8.05 -14.52
N ASP A 85 8.93 -7.30 -15.47
CA ASP A 85 9.68 -6.28 -16.20
C ASP A 85 10.27 -5.22 -15.24
N LEU A 86 9.48 -4.78 -14.24
CA LEU A 86 9.98 -3.88 -13.20
C LEU A 86 11.10 -4.50 -12.33
N TRP A 87 11.05 -5.82 -12.08
CA TRP A 87 12.13 -6.52 -11.39
C TRP A 87 13.40 -6.55 -12.23
N ASP A 88 13.29 -6.95 -13.50
CA ASP A 88 14.42 -7.06 -14.42
C ASP A 88 15.09 -5.69 -14.65
N ASP A 89 14.30 -4.61 -14.64
CA ASP A 89 14.75 -3.22 -14.71
C ASP A 89 15.36 -2.67 -13.39
N GLY A 90 15.33 -3.45 -12.30
CA GLY A 90 15.80 -3.01 -10.98
C GLY A 90 14.92 -1.96 -10.30
N LYS A 91 13.65 -1.83 -10.72
CA LYS A 91 12.66 -0.86 -10.21
C LYS A 91 11.71 -1.45 -9.17
N LEU A 92 11.73 -2.77 -8.98
CA LEU A 92 10.91 -3.47 -7.98
C LEU A 92 11.77 -4.02 -6.85
N SER A 93 11.23 -3.95 -5.64
CA SER A 93 11.71 -4.73 -4.50
C SER A 93 10.55 -5.49 -3.87
N ILE A 94 10.79 -6.76 -3.51
CA ILE A 94 9.81 -7.62 -2.87
C ILE A 94 10.23 -7.86 -1.43
N VAL A 95 9.30 -7.63 -0.49
CA VAL A 95 9.50 -7.91 0.93
C VAL A 95 8.54 -9.02 1.35
N GLN A 96 9.10 -10.18 1.69
CA GLN A 96 8.34 -11.35 2.15
C GLN A 96 8.38 -11.46 3.68
N GLY A 97 7.48 -12.27 4.24
CA GLY A 97 7.41 -12.50 5.69
C GLY A 97 6.91 -11.29 6.48
N VAL A 98 6.12 -10.43 5.85
CA VAL A 98 5.50 -9.28 6.52
C VAL A 98 4.18 -9.70 7.14
N GLY A 99 4.00 -9.42 8.42
CA GLY A 99 2.79 -9.74 9.17
C GLY A 99 2.90 -9.24 10.61
N TYR A 100 1.97 -9.67 11.46
CA TYR A 100 1.92 -9.31 12.87
C TYR A 100 1.79 -10.56 13.75
N PRO A 101 2.29 -10.54 15.00
CA PRO A 101 2.27 -11.71 15.88
C PRO A 101 0.85 -12.07 16.31
N ASN A 102 0.59 -13.37 16.49
CA ASN A 102 -0.68 -13.94 16.97
C ASN A 102 -1.89 -13.49 16.14
N PRO A 103 -1.99 -13.88 14.86
CA PRO A 103 -3.13 -13.53 14.00
C PRO A 103 -4.43 -14.04 14.62
N ASN A 104 -5.40 -13.14 14.80
CA ASN A 104 -6.73 -13.48 15.31
C ASN A 104 -7.71 -13.93 14.22
N PHE A 105 -7.23 -14.04 12.97
CA PHE A 105 -7.98 -14.46 11.79
C PHE A 105 -9.20 -13.58 11.41
N SER A 106 -9.34 -12.39 12.01
CA SER A 106 -10.39 -11.44 11.65
C SER A 106 -9.92 -10.54 10.51
N HIS A 107 -10.61 -10.55 9.38
CA HIS A 107 -10.33 -9.66 8.24
C HIS A 107 -10.38 -8.18 8.64
N PHE A 108 -11.39 -7.78 9.42
CA PHE A 108 -11.56 -6.40 9.87
C PHE A 108 -10.39 -5.95 10.74
N ARG A 109 -10.08 -6.73 11.79
CA ARG A 109 -9.00 -6.38 12.70
C ARG A 109 -7.62 -6.42 12.02
N SER A 110 -7.40 -7.37 11.11
CA SER A 110 -6.16 -7.41 10.32
C SER A 110 -6.00 -6.13 9.52
N THR A 111 -7.07 -5.70 8.84
CA THR A 111 -7.08 -4.47 8.04
C THR A 111 -6.76 -3.26 8.92
N ASP A 112 -7.39 -3.13 10.08
CA ASP A 112 -7.10 -2.04 11.02
C ASP A 112 -5.62 -2.04 11.44
N ILE A 113 -5.02 -3.19 11.73
CA ILE A 113 -3.59 -3.29 12.08
C ILE A 113 -2.71 -2.77 10.93
N TRP A 114 -2.97 -3.20 9.70
CA TRP A 114 -2.22 -2.75 8.52
C TRP A 114 -2.38 -1.25 8.25
N GLU A 115 -3.60 -0.73 8.40
CA GLU A 115 -3.92 0.67 8.14
C GLU A 115 -3.40 1.61 9.23
N THR A 116 -3.39 1.15 10.48
CA THR A 116 -2.89 1.93 11.63
C THR A 116 -1.39 1.76 11.85
N GLY A 117 -0.80 0.65 11.41
CA GLY A 117 0.56 0.25 11.79
C GLY A 117 0.69 -0.07 13.29
N ALA A 118 -0.41 -0.42 13.96
CA ALA A 118 -0.42 -0.74 15.38
C ALA A 118 0.15 -2.13 15.68
N ASP A 119 0.61 -2.34 16.92
CA ASP A 119 0.85 -3.69 17.44
C ASP A 119 -0.47 -4.48 17.50
N SER A 120 -0.38 -5.81 17.41
CA SER A 120 -1.57 -6.67 17.28
C SER A 120 -2.52 -6.61 18.49
N ASN A 121 -2.00 -6.25 19.67
CA ASN A 121 -2.73 -6.05 20.91
C ASN A 121 -3.23 -4.60 21.13
N MET A 122 -3.01 -3.67 20.20
CA MET A 122 -3.39 -2.27 20.32
C MET A 122 -4.45 -1.86 19.29
N VAL A 123 -5.51 -1.19 19.73
CA VAL A 123 -6.46 -0.54 18.83
C VAL A 123 -6.14 0.95 18.79
N LEU A 124 -5.88 1.46 17.59
CA LEU A 124 -5.67 2.87 17.34
C LEU A 124 -6.81 3.40 16.46
N ASP A 125 -7.15 4.67 16.67
CA ASP A 125 -8.16 5.44 15.95
C ASP A 125 -7.53 6.39 14.90
N SER A 126 -6.27 6.13 14.55
CA SER A 126 -5.55 6.86 13.51
C SER A 126 -4.73 5.93 12.62
N GLY A 127 -4.75 6.21 11.33
CA GLY A 127 -3.94 5.56 10.31
C GLY A 127 -2.51 6.09 10.29
N TRP A 128 -1.58 5.30 9.77
CA TRP A 128 -0.19 5.75 9.66
C TRP A 128 -0.02 6.88 8.62
N LEU A 129 -0.75 6.84 7.50
CA LEU A 129 -0.77 7.96 6.54
C LEU A 129 -1.50 9.17 7.12
N GLY A 130 -2.63 8.96 7.81
CA GLY A 130 -3.36 10.04 8.47
C GLY A 130 -2.49 10.79 9.49
N ARG A 131 -1.72 10.06 10.32
CA ARG A 131 -0.73 10.67 11.24
C ARG A 131 0.37 11.42 10.50
N TYR A 132 0.88 10.88 9.39
CA TYR A 132 1.89 11.54 8.56
C TYR A 132 1.35 12.85 7.98
N LEU A 133 0.17 12.82 7.34
CA LEU A 133 -0.46 14.01 6.76
C LEU A 133 -0.77 15.07 7.83
N ASN A 134 -1.19 14.68 9.02
CA ASN A 134 -1.41 15.64 10.11
C ASN A 134 -0.10 16.28 10.61
N MET A 135 1.03 15.56 10.53
CA MET A 135 2.34 16.09 10.88
C MET A 135 2.86 17.09 9.83
N GLU A 136 2.67 16.79 8.54
CA GLU A 136 3.11 17.65 7.44
C GLU A 136 2.17 18.86 7.23
N TYR A 137 0.86 18.67 7.44
CA TYR A 137 -0.19 19.68 7.24
C TYR A 137 -0.96 19.93 8.54
N PRO A 138 -0.32 20.56 9.53
CA PRO A 138 -0.95 20.83 10.82
C PRO A 138 -2.17 21.73 10.64
N ASN A 139 -3.17 21.54 11.51
CA ASN A 139 -4.48 22.21 11.53
C ASN A 139 -5.46 21.79 10.43
N TYR A 140 -5.10 20.93 9.48
CA TYR A 140 -6.07 20.38 8.52
C TYR A 140 -7.30 19.80 9.25
N PRO A 141 -8.54 20.10 8.81
CA PRO A 141 -8.91 20.82 7.60
C PRO A 141 -8.99 22.35 7.75
N VAL A 142 -8.79 22.90 8.95
CA VAL A 142 -8.85 24.35 9.19
C VAL A 142 -7.66 25.03 8.51
N GLY A 143 -7.96 25.94 7.59
CA GLY A 143 -6.94 26.65 6.78
C GLY A 143 -6.54 25.91 5.51
N TYR A 144 -7.28 24.86 5.13
CA TYR A 144 -7.09 24.13 3.87
C TYR A 144 -8.43 23.93 3.13
N PRO A 145 -8.42 23.82 1.80
CA PRO A 145 -7.30 24.19 0.92
C PRO A 145 -6.93 25.68 1.05
N ASN A 146 -5.71 26.04 0.65
CA ASN A 146 -5.23 27.43 0.61
C ASN A 146 -4.39 27.68 -0.64
N THR A 147 -3.80 28.87 -0.79
CA THR A 147 -3.05 29.24 -2.00
C THR A 147 -1.79 28.41 -2.23
N ASP A 148 -1.19 27.87 -1.16
CA ASP A 148 0.04 27.09 -1.22
C ASP A 148 -0.26 25.58 -1.35
N VAL A 149 -1.40 25.14 -0.81
CA VAL A 149 -1.89 23.76 -0.87
C VAL A 149 -3.33 23.75 -1.39
N PRO A 150 -3.51 23.91 -2.72
CA PRO A 150 -4.85 23.97 -3.32
C PRO A 150 -5.50 22.59 -3.46
N ASP A 151 -4.69 21.54 -3.57
CA ASP A 151 -5.14 20.19 -3.92
C ASP A 151 -5.36 19.28 -2.70
N PRO A 152 -6.17 18.21 -2.85
CA PRO A 152 -6.30 17.18 -1.82
C PRO A 152 -4.98 16.59 -1.35
N LEU A 153 -4.79 16.53 -0.03
CA LEU A 153 -3.62 15.90 0.60
C LEU A 153 -3.46 14.42 0.24
N ALA A 154 -4.58 13.74 -0.01
CA ALA A 154 -4.62 12.35 -0.46
C ALA A 154 -5.94 12.06 -1.18
N ILE A 155 -5.89 11.13 -2.13
CA ILE A 155 -7.06 10.63 -2.85
C ILE A 155 -7.16 9.12 -2.66
N ARG A 156 -8.33 8.65 -2.24
CA ARG A 156 -8.70 7.24 -2.25
C ARG A 156 -9.67 6.97 -3.39
N ILE A 157 -9.45 5.86 -4.10
CA ILE A 157 -10.32 5.42 -5.19
C ILE A 157 -11.02 4.12 -4.77
N GLY A 158 -12.31 3.98 -5.12
CA GLY A 158 -13.05 2.72 -4.98
C GLY A 158 -13.71 2.50 -3.62
N GLY A 159 -13.87 3.55 -2.80
CA GLY A 159 -14.58 3.49 -1.51
C GLY A 159 -14.34 4.70 -0.61
N PRO A 160 -15.06 4.81 0.53
CA PRO A 160 -14.91 5.94 1.47
C PRO A 160 -13.51 5.97 2.09
N VAL A 161 -13.04 7.10 2.60
CA VAL A 161 -11.73 7.21 3.27
C VAL A 161 -11.61 6.18 4.40
N ASN A 162 -10.59 5.32 4.37
CA ASN A 162 -10.34 4.32 5.42
C ASN A 162 -9.58 4.90 6.62
N LEU A 163 -9.50 4.11 7.68
CA LEU A 163 -8.72 4.41 8.88
C LEU A 163 -7.27 4.76 8.54
N GLY A 164 -6.68 4.15 7.50
CA GLY A 164 -5.33 4.46 7.02
C GLY A 164 -5.07 5.94 6.72
N LEU A 165 -6.09 6.64 6.22
CA LEU A 165 -6.06 8.08 5.88
C LEU A 165 -6.80 8.95 6.91
N GLN A 166 -7.02 8.45 8.13
CA GLN A 166 -7.67 9.20 9.20
C GLN A 166 -6.72 9.52 10.35
N HIS A 167 -6.95 10.65 11.00
CA HIS A 167 -6.28 11.01 12.25
C HIS A 167 -7.30 11.51 13.27
N MET A 168 -7.53 10.76 14.35
CA MET A 168 -8.44 11.13 15.45
C MET A 168 -9.84 11.52 14.95
N GLY A 169 -10.38 10.78 13.98
CA GLY A 169 -11.70 11.06 13.37
C GLY A 169 -11.70 12.12 12.26
N VAL A 170 -10.57 12.75 11.96
CA VAL A 170 -10.42 13.66 10.81
C VAL A 170 -10.03 12.85 9.56
N ASN A 171 -10.81 13.00 8.48
CA ASN A 171 -10.48 12.42 7.18
C ASN A 171 -9.41 13.27 6.50
N MET A 172 -8.17 12.78 6.43
CA MET A 172 -7.01 13.50 5.87
C MET A 172 -6.93 13.40 4.34
N GLY A 173 -7.95 12.89 3.67
CA GLY A 173 -8.01 12.74 2.23
C GLY A 173 -9.44 12.79 1.71
N VAL A 174 -9.57 12.72 0.40
CA VAL A 174 -10.85 12.68 -0.31
C VAL A 174 -11.04 11.31 -0.94
N ALA A 175 -12.30 10.87 -1.05
CA ALA A 175 -12.65 9.63 -1.70
C ALA A 175 -13.37 9.91 -3.03
N ILE A 176 -13.01 9.17 -4.06
CA ILE A 176 -13.74 9.10 -5.34
C ILE A 176 -14.15 7.64 -5.61
N ASN A 177 -15.30 7.45 -6.25
CA ASN A 177 -15.86 6.12 -6.44
C ASN A 177 -15.19 5.34 -7.58
N ASN A 178 -14.81 6.03 -8.66
CA ASN A 178 -14.08 5.47 -9.78
C ASN A 178 -13.21 6.57 -10.42
N THR A 179 -12.38 6.19 -11.39
CA THR A 179 -11.52 7.11 -12.14
C THR A 179 -12.23 7.83 -13.28
N ASP A 180 -13.44 7.39 -13.64
CA ASP A 180 -14.19 7.88 -14.81
C ASP A 180 -15.06 9.09 -14.46
N ASP A 181 -15.33 9.30 -13.16
CA ASP A 181 -16.03 10.44 -12.60
C ASP A 181 -15.27 10.96 -11.37
N PRO A 182 -14.09 11.60 -11.57
CA PRO A 182 -13.34 12.21 -10.48
C PRO A 182 -14.09 13.40 -9.84
N LEU A 183 -15.20 13.84 -10.45
CA LEU A 183 -15.97 15.03 -10.10
C LEU A 183 -16.97 14.79 -8.96
N ASN A 184 -17.16 13.54 -8.54
CA ASN A 184 -18.05 13.20 -7.43
C ASN A 184 -17.37 13.39 -6.06
N LEU A 185 -16.92 14.61 -5.76
CA LEU A 185 -16.35 15.02 -4.47
C LEU A 185 -17.44 15.38 -3.44
N VAL A 186 -18.61 14.76 -3.51
CA VAL A 186 -19.78 15.13 -2.70
C VAL A 186 -19.46 15.01 -1.21
N GLY A 187 -19.55 16.14 -0.50
CA GLY A 187 -19.26 16.23 0.94
C GLY A 187 -17.78 16.48 1.29
N SER A 188 -16.91 16.76 0.30
CA SER A 188 -15.52 17.16 0.53
C SER A 188 -15.38 18.69 0.68
N ILE A 189 -14.31 19.14 1.36
CA ILE A 189 -13.97 20.57 1.48
C ILE A 189 -13.34 21.15 0.20
N TYR A 190 -12.98 20.29 -0.76
CA TYR A 190 -12.40 20.69 -2.04
C TYR A 190 -13.52 20.93 -3.03
N GLN A 191 -13.47 22.09 -3.69
CA GLN A 191 -14.30 22.40 -4.84
C GLN A 191 -13.38 22.42 -6.05
N ASP A 192 -13.75 21.67 -7.09
CA ASP A 192 -13.00 21.67 -8.35
C ASP A 192 -13.07 23.08 -8.97
N PRO A 193 -11.93 23.74 -9.25
CA PRO A 193 -11.92 25.08 -9.83
C PRO A 193 -12.38 25.16 -11.30
N VAL A 194 -12.65 24.05 -12.00
CA VAL A 194 -12.95 24.11 -13.45
C VAL A 194 -14.40 23.79 -13.78
N THR A 195 -15.07 24.73 -14.45
CA THR A 195 -16.28 24.44 -15.24
C THR A 195 -15.88 23.55 -16.41
N ALA A 196 -16.72 22.56 -16.73
CA ALA A 196 -16.48 21.61 -17.81
C ALA A 196 -16.50 22.29 -19.20
N ASP A 197 -15.46 23.05 -19.51
CA ASP A 197 -15.14 23.46 -20.88
C ASP A 197 -13.99 22.58 -21.35
N CYS A 198 -14.38 21.40 -21.86
CA CYS A 198 -13.58 20.60 -22.78
C CYS A 198 -14.06 20.80 -24.22
#